data_AF-A0A2N3C791-F1
#
_entry.id   AF-A0A2N3C791-F1
#
_cell.length_a   1.000
_cell.length_b   1.000
_cell.length_c   1.000
_cell.angle_alpha   90.00
_cell.angle_beta   90.00
_cell.angle_gamma   90.00
#
_symmetry.space_group_name_H-M   'P 1'
#
loop_
_entity.id
_entity.type
_entity.pdbx_description
1 polymer ?
#
loop_
_entity_poly.entity_id
_entity_poly.type
_entity_poly.pdbx_seq_one_letter_code
_entity_poly.pdbx_strand_id
1 'polypeptide(L)'
;MACLALADPSAWLRAVEEQGSGEVPREPLPREEQGLECLMMGLRLAEGVDTARITALGGPSLDIARVEEMIGAGFVWRDPAGRVGLTDAGRPLLDSILRWLI
;
A
#
# COMPACT_ATOMS: atom_id res chain seq x y z
N MET A 1 11.70 1.86 -5.16
CA MET A 1 12.96 2.10 -4.41
C MET A 1 12.59 2.80 -3.11
N ALA A 2 12.88 2.20 -1.96
CA ALA A 2 12.71 2.83 -0.66
C ALA A 2 14.07 3.30 -0.15
N CYS A 3 14.15 4.50 0.44
CA CYS A 3 15.36 4.97 1.13
C CYS A 3 15.20 4.69 2.63
N LEU A 4 16.13 3.94 3.22
CA LEU A 4 16.19 3.69 4.65
C LEU A 4 17.37 4.48 5.25
N ALA A 5 17.14 5.14 6.37
CA ALA A 5 18.16 5.81 7.18
C ALA A 5 18.38 5.04 8.49
N LEU A 6 19.56 5.18 9.10
CA LEU A 6 19.86 4.60 10.40
C LEU A 6 18.88 5.12 11.47
N ALA A 7 18.28 4.20 12.24
CA ALA A 7 17.27 4.52 13.25
C ALA A 7 17.83 5.20 14.51
N ASP A 8 19.13 5.07 14.79
CA ASP A 8 19.81 5.79 15.87
C ASP A 8 20.35 7.13 15.35
N PRO A 9 19.85 8.28 15.86
CA PRO A 9 20.30 9.61 15.44
C PRO A 9 21.81 9.82 15.60
N SER A 10 22.43 9.21 16.60
CA SER A 10 23.87 9.39 16.88
C SER A 10 24.72 8.62 15.87
N ALA A 11 24.30 7.39 15.54
CA ALA A 11 24.92 6.58 14.50
C ALA A 11 24.73 7.20 13.11
N TRP A 12 23.55 7.77 12.84
CA TRP A 12 23.28 8.51 11.61
C TRP A 12 24.20 9.73 11.46
N LEU A 13 24.33 10.55 12.52
CA LEU A 13 25.18 11.74 12.49
C LEU A 13 26.65 11.37 12.22
N ARG A 14 27.16 10.33 12.88
CA ARG A 14 28.50 9.81 12.63
C ARG A 14 28.69 9.31 11.19
N ALA A 15 27.71 8.59 10.64
CA ALA A 15 27.77 8.13 9.26
C ALA A 15 27.80 9.32 8.26
N VAL A 16 27.04 10.37 8.52
CA VAL A 16 27.07 11.61 7.72
C VAL A 16 28.43 12.31 7.84
N GLU A 17 28.98 12.44 9.04
CA GLU A 17 30.27 13.10 9.28
C GLU A 17 31.47 12.31 8.72
N GLU A 18 31.44 10.98 8.82
CA GLU A 18 32.56 10.10 8.43
C GLU A 18 32.50 9.68 6.94
N GLN A 19 31.31 9.44 6.40
CA GLN A 19 31.11 8.84 5.08
C GLN A 19 30.39 9.78 4.10
N GLY A 20 29.98 10.97 4.55
CA GLY A 20 29.23 11.95 3.75
C GLY A 20 27.77 11.58 3.51
N SER A 21 27.30 10.45 4.06
CA SER A 21 25.93 9.95 3.91
C SER A 21 25.53 9.08 5.10
N GLY A 22 24.32 9.29 5.62
CA GLY A 22 23.69 8.43 6.62
C GLY A 22 22.74 7.38 5.99
N GLU A 23 22.80 7.19 4.67
CA GLU A 23 21.99 6.22 3.95
C GLU A 23 22.50 4.80 4.17
N VAL A 24 21.57 3.88 4.47
CA VAL A 24 21.83 2.44 4.48
C VAL A 24 21.74 1.91 3.04
N PRO A 25 22.47 0.84 2.67
CA PRO A 25 22.34 0.20 1.36
C PRO A 25 20.89 -0.01 0.94
N ARG A 26 20.59 0.37 -0.30
CA ARG A 26 19.25 0.31 -0.89
C ARG A 26 18.93 -1.13 -1.26
N GLU A 27 17.82 -1.64 -0.75
CA GLU A 27 17.33 -2.96 -1.12
C GLU A 27 16.37 -2.86 -2.33
N PRO A 28 16.50 -3.75 -3.32
CA PRO A 28 15.56 -3.81 -4.43
C PRO A 28 14.21 -4.34 -3.92
N LEU A 29 13.17 -3.52 -4.03
CA LEU A 29 11.81 -3.91 -3.65
C LEU A 29 11.23 -4.85 -4.74
N PRO A 30 10.89 -6.11 -4.42
CA PRO A 30 10.24 -7.03 -5.35
C PRO A 30 8.97 -6.42 -5.96
N ARG A 31 8.62 -6.82 -7.18
CA ARG A 31 7.42 -6.28 -7.88
C ARG A 31 6.14 -6.58 -7.10
N GLU A 32 6.08 -7.75 -6.47
CA GLU A 32 4.95 -8.14 -5.62
C GLU A 32 4.75 -7.20 -4.43
N GLU A 33 5.84 -6.86 -3.75
CA GLU A 33 5.82 -5.89 -2.65
C GLU A 33 5.46 -4.48 -3.14
N GLN A 34 5.92 -4.06 -4.32
CA GLN A 34 5.51 -2.78 -4.91
C GLN A 34 4.00 -2.68 -5.12
N GLY A 35 3.38 -3.75 -5.63
CA GLY A 35 1.94 -3.78 -5.86
C GLY A 35 1.13 -3.84 -4.57
N LEU A 36 1.59 -4.61 -3.58
CA LEU A 36 0.98 -4.65 -2.24
C LEU A 36 1.04 -3.28 -1.55
N GLU A 37 2.20 -2.62 -1.56
CA GLU A 37 2.36 -1.27 -1.02
C GLU A 37 1.46 -0.26 -1.73
N CYS A 38 1.35 -0.36 -3.06
CA CYS A 38 0.46 0.50 -3.83
C CYS A 38 -1.01 0.28 -3.46
N LEU A 39 -1.43 -0.96 -3.19
CA LEU A 39 -2.77 -1.28 -2.70
C LEU A 39 -3.02 -0.70 -1.30
N MET A 40 -2.11 -0.98 -0.35
CA MET A 40 -2.25 -0.55 1.05
C MET A 40 -2.29 0.98 1.19
N MET A 41 -1.43 1.67 0.44
CA MET A 41 -1.39 3.13 0.45
C MET A 41 -2.53 3.73 -0.36
N GLY A 42 -2.87 3.15 -1.51
CA GLY A 42 -3.91 3.68 -2.37
C GLY A 42 -5.31 3.55 -1.79
N LEU A 43 -5.62 2.48 -1.05
CA LEU A 43 -6.91 2.33 -0.35
C LEU A 43 -7.12 3.36 0.77
N ARG A 44 -6.06 4.05 1.22
CA ARG A 44 -6.18 5.18 2.17
C ARG A 44 -6.71 6.45 1.49
N LEU A 45 -6.54 6.56 0.17
CA LEU A 45 -7.00 7.71 -0.61
C LEU A 45 -8.52 7.66 -0.81
N ALA A 46 -9.14 8.84 -0.94
CA ALA A 46 -10.58 8.93 -1.18
C ALA A 46 -10.97 8.46 -2.58
N GLU A 47 -10.03 8.54 -3.50
CA GLU A 47 -10.13 8.19 -4.91
C GLU A 47 -9.97 6.69 -5.18
N GLY A 48 -9.61 5.91 -4.15
CA GLY A 48 -9.40 4.47 -4.25
C GLY A 48 -8.25 4.07 -5.17
N VAL A 49 -8.27 2.81 -5.59
CA VAL A 49 -7.22 2.15 -6.39
C VAL A 49 -7.80 1.50 -7.62
N ASP A 50 -7.09 1.63 -8.74
CA ASP A 50 -7.36 0.86 -9.95
C ASP A 50 -6.81 -0.55 -9.80
N THR A 51 -7.70 -1.53 -9.77
CA THR A 51 -7.36 -2.95 -9.54
C THR A 51 -6.52 -3.54 -10.67
N ALA A 52 -6.74 -3.13 -11.92
CA ALA A 52 -5.95 -3.59 -13.06
C ALA A 52 -4.51 -3.05 -12.98
N ARG A 53 -4.35 -1.80 -12.52
CA ARG A 53 -3.02 -1.21 -12.28
C ARG A 53 -2.26 -1.95 -11.17
N ILE A 54 -2.91 -2.32 -10.08
CA ILE A 54 -2.26 -3.07 -8.98
C ILE A 54 -1.74 -4.40 -9.49
N THR A 55 -2.55 -5.17 -10.22
CA THR A 55 -2.13 -6.45 -10.81
C THR A 55 -0.99 -6.27 -11.80
N ALA A 56 -1.02 -5.22 -12.64
CA ALA A 56 0.06 -4.93 -13.58
C ALA A 56 1.40 -4.57 -12.91
N LEU A 57 1.35 -4.03 -11.69
CA LEU A 57 2.54 -3.76 -10.87
C LEU A 57 3.10 -5.01 -10.20
N GLY A 58 2.41 -6.14 -10.28
CA GLY A 58 2.74 -7.40 -9.59
C GLY A 58 2.01 -7.57 -8.27
N GLY A 59 1.07 -6.67 -7.93
CA GLY A 59 0.31 -6.73 -6.70
C GLY A 59 -0.74 -7.84 -6.69
N PRO A 60 -1.36 -8.09 -5.52
CA PRO A 60 -2.35 -9.14 -5.38
C PRO A 60 -3.63 -8.81 -6.18
N SER A 61 -4.23 -9.84 -6.77
CA SER A 61 -5.57 -9.73 -7.34
C SER A 61 -6.60 -9.74 -6.23
N LEU A 62 -7.51 -8.76 -6.22
CA LEU A 62 -8.62 -8.73 -5.28
C LEU A 62 -9.63 -9.83 -5.63
N ASP A 63 -10.12 -10.54 -4.62
CA ASP A 63 -11.23 -11.48 -4.79
C ASP A 63 -12.54 -10.70 -5.04
N ILE A 64 -13.07 -10.82 -6.27
CA ILE A 64 -14.28 -10.11 -6.68
C ILE A 64 -15.46 -10.45 -5.77
N ALA A 65 -15.61 -11.70 -5.32
CA ALA A 65 -16.73 -12.08 -4.47
C ALA A 65 -16.67 -11.36 -3.11
N ARG A 66 -15.46 -11.24 -2.54
CA ARG A 66 -15.23 -10.53 -1.27
C ARG A 66 -15.39 -9.02 -1.41
N VAL A 67 -14.99 -8.46 -2.56
CA VAL A 67 -15.23 -7.04 -2.87
C VAL A 67 -16.73 -6.75 -2.91
N GLU A 68 -17.51 -7.56 -3.63
CA GLU A 68 -18.97 -7.37 -3.73
C GLU A 68 -19.66 -7.55 -2.37
N GLU A 69 -19.19 -8.47 -1.51
CA GLU A 69 -19.68 -8.60 -0.14
C GLU A 69 -19.46 -7.31 0.69
N MET A 70 -18.26 -6.73 0.60
CA MET A 70 -17.93 -5.49 1.32
C MET A 70 -18.62 -4.25 0.74
N ILE A 71 -18.97 -4.28 -0.56
CA ILE A 71 -19.86 -3.29 -1.18
C ILE A 71 -21.27 -3.44 -0.60
N GLY A 72 -21.80 -4.66 -0.53
CA GLY A 72 -23.10 -4.94 0.08
C GLY A 72 -23.17 -4.54 1.56
N ALA A 73 -22.07 -4.66 2.28
CA ALA A 73 -21.94 -4.21 3.67
C ALA A 73 -21.73 -2.68 3.83
N GLY A 74 -21.54 -1.95 2.73
CA GLY A 74 -21.38 -0.48 2.74
C GLY A 74 -19.99 0.01 3.15
N PHE A 75 -18.97 -0.86 3.19
CA PHE A 75 -17.59 -0.49 3.56
C PHE A 75 -16.70 -0.17 2.37
N VAL A 76 -17.01 -0.76 1.22
CA VAL A 76 -16.27 -0.59 -0.03
C VAL A 76 -17.19 0.01 -1.08
N TRP A 77 -16.63 0.81 -1.98
CA TRP A 77 -17.29 1.22 -3.21
C TRP A 77 -16.46 0.76 -4.40
N ARG A 78 -17.12 0.57 -5.53
CA ARG A 78 -16.50 0.27 -6.81
C ARG A 78 -17.09 1.16 -7.89
N ASP A 79 -16.24 1.74 -8.72
CA ASP A 79 -16.69 2.55 -9.86
C ASP A 79 -16.81 1.72 -11.15
N PRO A 80 -17.49 2.25 -12.19
CA PRO A 80 -17.59 1.56 -13.48
C PRO A 80 -16.25 1.40 -14.22
N ALA A 81 -15.23 2.18 -13.86
CA ALA A 81 -13.89 2.09 -14.44
C ALA A 81 -13.04 0.97 -13.79
N GLY A 82 -13.53 0.30 -12.75
CA GLY A 82 -12.85 -0.79 -12.06
C GLY A 82 -11.98 -0.35 -10.88
N ARG A 83 -12.15 0.89 -10.40
CA ARG A 83 -11.54 1.35 -9.16
C ARG A 83 -12.33 0.84 -7.95
N VAL A 84 -11.59 0.53 -6.90
CA VAL A 84 -12.12 0.10 -5.61
C VAL A 84 -11.61 1.05 -4.53
N GLY A 85 -12.46 1.47 -3.61
CA GLY A 85 -12.05 2.29 -2.48
C GLY A 85 -12.92 2.06 -1.25
N LEU A 86 -12.54 2.69 -0.15
CA LEU A 86 -13.29 2.60 1.10
C LEU A 86 -14.30 3.73 1.20
N THR A 87 -15.48 3.42 1.74
CA THR A 87 -16.44 4.44 2.20
C THR A 87 -15.95 5.06 3.50
N ASP A 88 -16.60 6.14 3.95
CA ASP A 88 -16.28 6.76 5.25
C ASP A 88 -16.45 5.78 6.42
N ALA A 89 -17.39 4.83 6.30
CA ALA A 89 -17.58 3.75 7.27
C ALA A 89 -16.50 2.66 7.16
N GLY A 90 -15.93 2.43 5.98
CA GLY A 90 -14.88 1.44 5.74
C GLY A 90 -13.48 1.92 6.13
N ARG A 91 -13.18 3.23 6.06
CA ARG A 91 -11.85 3.78 6.37
C ARG A 91 -11.28 3.37 7.73
N PRO A 92 -12.03 3.39 8.85
CA PRO A 92 -11.51 2.95 10.15
C PRO A 92 -11.18 1.46 10.20
N LEU A 93 -11.73 0.67 9.27
CA LEU A 93 -11.58 -0.77 9.18
C LEU A 93 -10.57 -1.19 8.10
N LEU A 94 -9.79 -0.24 7.55
CA LEU A 94 -8.89 -0.48 6.42
C LEU A 94 -8.02 -1.72 6.59
N ASP A 95 -7.35 -1.89 7.74
CA ASP A 95 -6.46 -3.03 7.95
C ASP A 95 -7.21 -4.36 7.96
N SER A 96 -8.45 -4.36 8.47
CA SER A 96 -9.30 -5.56 8.51
C SER A 96 -9.88 -5.88 7.13
N ILE A 97 -10.31 -4.85 6.38
CA ILE A 97 -10.81 -5.00 5.01
C ILE A 97 -9.67 -5.45 4.09
N LEU A 98 -8.47 -4.90 4.23
CA LEU A 98 -7.29 -5.36 3.49
C LEU A 98 -7.08 -6.85 3.70
N ARG A 99 -6.94 -7.31 4.97
CA ARG A 99 -6.78 -8.75 5.27
C ARG A 99 -7.92 -9.63 4.74
N TRP A 100 -9.11 -9.06 4.57
CA TRP A 100 -10.24 -9.77 3.98
C TRP A 100 -10.15 -9.84 2.45
N LEU A 101 -9.65 -8.82 1.76
CA LEU A 101 -9.66 -8.75 0.30
C LEU A 101 -8.52 -9.51 -0.39
N ILE A 102 -7.42 -9.78 0.32
CA ILE A 102 -6.26 -10.54 -0.16
C ILE A 102 -6.23 -11.99 0.34
#